data_AF-A0A8B6CX54-F1
#
_entry.id   AF-A0A8B6CX54-F1
#
_cell.length_a   1.000
_cell.length_b   1.000
_cell.length_c   1.000
_cell.angle_alpha   90.00
_cell.angle_beta   90.00
_cell.angle_gamma   90.00
#
_symmetry.space_group_name_H-M   'P 1'
#
loop_
_entity.id
_entity.type
_entity.pdbx_description
1 polymer ?
#
loop_
_entity_poly.entity_id
_entity_poly.type
_entity_poly.pdbx_seq_one_letter_code
_entity_poly.pdbx_strand_id
1 'polypeptide(L)'
;MPVGGNAVMQRPVQEQIEELKAKIALLEGDRKAYYETSQHAMKHNQDTVTKLRKEDKELRKKLSDSLSQDQHVINKAFQDKPVQRAEFKNKTGDQAITVMKHKLCDSKKKLNALKHQSAQKQKKIEILQTRYDQMQKDSADAVSTDKGESVDAQTLRYLENSYDKTKLKMDEATHLYRIYQDINRKLCVEAEKFPSVLDSMECEIRSVKAELKELKAMHDDAQISKTAAQEELAKHEKIVYSERKQREIELQKMKKEAEEKKIQHERIERRIQQRGSIQQDELTPQEKQALQGEEQQQKITSYEEAFRRIKEATGVSDTMEVVRRFENQGDTTKHLENLQKDNEKGITRLKEDKEKLQQEFEEMKYSGDAKLSSGERMLEDFQGHLQKEEDRRGDAEEELQRNSTIMVSVKAGVEHLTDKLYLLKATKGHVPTAKIPQTSDEYVLDQLSTCEEKLLKLLEELDGKDLNEVFKQMEEEEYHASFDSKLPTHNTRVKLPQKERGDAVFEENKILTKENYDALYIMPIRKKNKFRELIKGWLLQIINAKSKCIGGRRTDKCIVDIKIGK
;
A
#
# COMPACT_ATOMS: atom_id res chain seq x y z
N MET A 1 143.48 10.37 5.00
CA MET A 1 144.73 10.93 4.40
C MET A 1 145.65 11.34 5.54
N PRO A 2 146.98 11.16 5.47
CA PRO A 2 147.69 9.89 5.55
C PRO A 2 148.75 9.85 6.69
N VAL A 3 149.19 8.64 7.02
CA VAL A 3 150.59 8.18 7.23
C VAL A 3 151.59 9.06 8.01
N GLY A 4 152.20 8.47 9.03
CA GLY A 4 153.52 8.85 9.58
C GLY A 4 153.57 8.56 11.08
N GLY A 5 154.33 7.62 11.63
CA GLY A 5 155.65 7.15 11.20
C GLY A 5 156.73 7.94 11.93
N ASN A 6 157.37 7.28 12.91
CA ASN A 6 158.72 7.47 13.42
C ASN A 6 159.03 8.24 14.72
N ALA A 7 159.82 7.49 15.51
CA ALA A 7 161.01 7.92 16.24
C ALA A 7 160.82 8.58 17.62
N VAL A 8 160.51 7.69 18.57
CA VAL A 8 161.24 7.48 19.83
C VAL A 8 162.59 8.23 19.89
N MET A 9 162.60 9.38 20.57
CA MET A 9 163.79 9.87 21.26
C MET A 9 163.85 9.13 22.60
N GLN A 10 164.79 8.19 22.75
CA GLN A 10 165.00 7.44 23.99
C GLN A 10 165.39 8.41 25.11
N ARG A 11 164.41 8.76 25.95
CA ARG A 11 164.62 9.46 27.23
C ARG A 11 165.22 8.48 28.26
N PRO A 12 166.05 8.97 29.19
CA PRO A 12 166.77 8.12 30.15
C PRO A 12 165.83 7.20 30.93
N VAL A 13 166.25 5.93 31.12
CA VAL A 13 165.47 4.84 31.71
C VAL A 13 164.90 5.20 33.10
N GLN A 14 165.58 6.04 33.88
CA GLN A 14 165.11 6.53 35.18
C GLN A 14 163.85 7.41 35.08
N GLU A 15 163.74 8.29 34.07
CA GLU A 15 162.53 9.10 33.86
C GLU A 15 161.35 8.22 33.42
N GLN A 16 161.60 7.18 32.61
CA GLN A 16 160.56 6.22 32.23
C GLN A 16 160.09 5.38 33.43
N ILE A 17 160.97 5.07 34.38
CA ILE A 17 160.61 4.38 35.62
C ILE A 17 159.80 5.30 36.55
N GLU A 18 160.16 6.58 36.68
CA GLU A 18 159.39 7.55 37.48
C GLU A 18 158.03 7.87 36.85
N GLU A 19 157.95 8.00 35.52
CA GLU A 19 156.70 8.17 34.78
C GLU A 19 155.80 6.93 34.89
N LEU A 20 156.37 5.72 34.81
CA LEU A 20 155.62 4.48 35.05
C LEU A 20 155.16 4.35 36.51
N LYS A 21 155.99 4.75 37.49
CA LYS A 21 155.58 4.79 38.90
C LYS A 21 154.49 5.82 39.16
N ALA A 22 154.58 7.00 38.56
CA ALA A 22 153.52 8.02 38.63
C ALA A 22 152.23 7.54 37.96
N LYS A 23 152.34 6.84 36.82
CA LYS A 23 151.19 6.25 36.12
C LYS A 23 150.56 5.09 36.90
N ILE A 24 151.36 4.26 37.57
CA ILE A 24 150.84 3.23 38.49
C ILE A 24 150.15 3.88 39.68
N ALA A 25 150.73 4.90 40.31
CA ALA A 25 150.10 5.61 41.42
C ALA A 25 148.79 6.30 41.01
N LEU A 26 148.71 6.84 39.78
CA LEU A 26 147.50 7.46 39.25
C LEU A 26 146.44 6.40 38.90
N LEU A 27 146.82 5.26 38.33
CA LEU A 27 145.91 4.13 38.10
C LEU A 27 145.44 3.47 39.41
N GLU A 28 146.27 3.43 40.44
CA GLU A 28 145.89 2.97 41.77
C GLU A 28 144.97 3.98 42.46
N GLY A 29 145.22 5.28 42.29
CA GLY A 29 144.35 6.36 42.72
C GLY A 29 142.98 6.31 42.03
N ASP A 30 142.95 6.16 40.71
CA ASP A 30 141.71 6.00 39.94
C ASP A 30 141.00 4.71 40.32
N ARG A 31 141.70 3.57 40.42
CA ARG A 31 141.10 2.30 40.86
C ARG A 31 140.50 2.42 42.25
N LYS A 32 141.15 3.15 43.17
CA LYS A 32 140.64 3.43 44.50
C LYS A 32 139.42 4.37 44.45
N ALA A 33 139.46 5.44 43.67
CA ALA A 33 138.35 6.37 43.49
C ALA A 33 137.13 5.71 42.82
N TYR A 34 137.33 4.85 41.81
CA TYR A 34 136.28 4.05 41.19
C TYR A 34 135.68 3.04 42.18
N TYR A 35 136.52 2.37 42.98
CA TYR A 35 136.03 1.45 44.01
C TYR A 35 135.24 2.19 45.10
N GLU A 36 135.74 3.34 45.56
CA GLU A 36 135.05 4.18 46.55
C GLU A 36 133.75 4.77 45.98
N THR A 37 133.73 5.21 44.72
CA THR A 37 132.52 5.71 44.05
C THR A 37 131.51 4.59 43.82
N SER A 38 131.95 3.39 43.44
CA SER A 38 131.08 2.21 43.28
C SER A 38 130.54 1.76 44.63
N GLN A 39 131.34 1.76 45.69
CA GLN A 39 130.89 1.45 47.05
C GLN A 39 129.92 2.51 47.57
N HIS A 40 130.17 3.79 47.30
CA HIS A 40 129.27 4.88 47.65
C HIS A 40 127.95 4.78 46.86
N ALA A 41 127.99 4.46 45.57
CA ALA A 41 126.82 4.23 44.74
C ALA A 41 126.03 2.99 45.18
N MET A 42 126.70 1.89 45.54
CA MET A 42 126.04 0.71 46.10
C MET A 42 125.38 1.02 47.45
N LYS A 43 126.07 1.75 48.33
CA LYS A 43 125.51 2.20 49.61
C LYS A 43 124.31 3.13 49.41
N HIS A 44 124.41 4.09 48.48
CA HIS A 44 123.32 5.01 48.15
C HIS A 44 122.12 4.29 47.54
N ASN A 45 122.35 3.30 46.67
CA ASN A 45 121.30 2.45 46.11
C ASN A 45 120.65 1.59 47.21
N GLN A 46 121.43 1.05 48.14
CA GLN A 46 120.93 0.29 49.27
C GLN A 46 120.09 1.17 50.22
N ASP A 47 120.53 2.40 50.48
CA ASP A 47 119.77 3.39 51.25
C ASP A 47 118.47 3.80 50.53
N THR A 48 118.50 3.94 49.21
CA THR A 48 117.31 4.24 48.41
C THR A 48 116.31 3.09 48.42
N VAL A 49 116.79 1.84 48.26
CA VAL A 49 115.93 0.65 48.35
C VAL A 49 115.32 0.51 49.74
N THR A 50 116.07 0.80 50.81
CA THR A 50 115.51 0.76 52.17
C THR A 50 114.48 1.87 52.41
N LYS A 51 114.68 3.08 51.86
CA LYS A 51 113.67 4.15 51.87
C LYS A 51 112.39 3.74 51.12
N LEU A 52 112.51 3.27 49.89
CA LEU A 52 111.36 2.81 49.09
C LEU A 52 110.61 1.66 49.76
N ARG A 53 111.31 0.72 50.41
CA ARG A 53 110.66 -0.34 51.20
C ARG A 53 109.93 0.18 52.44
N LYS A 54 110.45 1.21 53.10
CA LYS A 54 109.74 1.89 54.20
C LYS A 54 108.50 2.61 53.68
N GLU A 55 108.61 3.33 52.56
CA GLU A 55 107.48 4.00 51.92
C GLU A 55 106.40 3.02 51.45
N ASP A 56 106.77 1.89 50.83
CA ASP A 56 105.80 0.85 50.43
C ASP A 56 105.13 0.22 51.66
N LYS A 57 105.88 0.00 52.75
CA LYS A 57 105.33 -0.46 54.03
C LYS A 57 104.37 0.56 54.63
N GLU A 58 104.70 1.84 54.57
CA GLU A 58 103.85 2.93 55.06
C GLU A 58 102.58 3.10 54.21
N LEU A 59 102.69 3.02 52.88
CA LEU A 59 101.54 3.08 51.96
C LEU A 59 100.61 1.88 52.15
N ARG A 60 101.16 0.66 52.29
CA ARG A 60 100.37 -0.53 52.65
C ARG A 60 99.69 -0.38 54.00
N LYS A 61 100.37 0.21 54.99
CA LYS A 61 99.79 0.49 56.30
C LYS A 61 98.66 1.52 56.19
N LYS A 62 98.87 2.64 55.49
CA LYS A 62 97.83 3.66 55.23
C LYS A 62 96.62 3.09 54.50
N LEU A 63 96.83 2.22 53.51
CA LEU A 63 95.75 1.53 52.80
C LEU A 63 94.99 0.58 53.72
N SER A 64 95.70 -0.20 54.53
CA SER A 64 95.09 -1.10 55.53
C SER A 64 94.29 -0.31 56.58
N ASP A 65 94.82 0.81 57.06
CA ASP A 65 94.16 1.67 58.05
C ASP A 65 92.89 2.30 57.46
N SER A 66 92.93 2.77 56.20
CA SER A 66 91.75 3.31 55.50
C SER A 66 90.67 2.25 55.27
N LEU A 67 91.04 1.05 54.83
CA LEU A 67 90.10 -0.06 54.64
C LEU A 67 89.49 -0.54 55.97
N SER A 68 90.29 -0.55 57.04
CA SER A 68 89.83 -0.88 58.39
C SER A 68 88.84 0.16 58.93
N GLN A 69 89.11 1.45 58.71
CA GLN A 69 88.19 2.55 59.08
C GLN A 69 86.87 2.45 58.31
N ASP A 70 86.90 2.22 57.00
CA ASP A 70 85.70 2.01 56.19
C ASP A 70 84.89 0.79 56.66
N GLN A 71 85.56 -0.32 56.95
CA GLN A 71 84.91 -1.50 57.52
C GLN A 71 84.31 -1.23 58.90
N HIS A 72 84.96 -0.43 59.74
CA HIS A 72 84.42 -0.06 61.05
C HIS A 72 83.16 0.79 60.93
N VAL A 73 83.16 1.79 60.03
CA VAL A 73 81.99 2.65 59.77
C VAL A 73 80.82 1.84 59.23
N ILE A 74 81.06 0.94 58.26
CA ILE A 74 80.03 0.06 57.69
C ILE A 74 79.48 -0.89 58.77
N ASN A 75 80.34 -1.48 59.60
CA ASN A 75 79.92 -2.39 60.66
C ASN A 75 79.06 -1.69 61.73
N LYS A 76 79.39 -0.43 62.08
CA LYS A 76 78.62 0.36 63.05
C LYS A 76 77.28 0.81 62.47
N ALA A 77 77.24 1.24 61.20
CA ALA A 77 76.01 1.72 60.56
C ALA A 77 74.99 0.61 60.27
N PHE A 78 75.45 -0.62 60.02
CA PHE A 78 74.58 -1.77 59.70
C PHE A 78 74.53 -2.84 60.80
N GLN A 79 74.71 -2.45 62.07
CA GLN A 79 74.71 -3.39 63.20
C GLN A 79 73.41 -4.23 63.27
N ASP A 80 72.26 -3.59 63.04
CA ASP A 80 70.94 -4.24 63.12
C ASP A 80 70.50 -4.90 61.80
N LYS A 81 71.33 -4.85 60.75
CA LYS A 81 70.96 -5.29 59.38
C LYS A 81 72.03 -6.22 58.79
N PRO A 82 72.03 -7.51 59.16
CA PRO A 82 73.11 -8.45 58.84
C PRO A 82 73.29 -8.70 57.34
N VAL A 83 72.19 -8.69 56.56
CA VAL A 83 72.21 -8.90 55.11
C VAL A 83 72.92 -7.75 54.38
N GLN A 84 72.62 -6.52 54.77
CA GLN A 84 73.22 -5.32 54.16
C GLN A 84 74.68 -5.17 54.59
N ARG A 85 74.98 -5.53 55.84
CA ARG A 85 76.35 -5.61 56.34
C ARG A 85 77.24 -6.57 55.53
N ALA A 86 76.70 -7.72 55.12
CA ALA A 86 77.41 -8.67 54.27
C ALA A 86 77.65 -8.13 52.83
N GLU A 87 76.66 -7.44 52.26
CA GLU A 87 76.76 -6.85 50.90
C GLU A 87 77.82 -5.73 50.77
N PHE A 88 78.17 -5.07 51.87
CA PHE A 88 79.10 -3.94 51.90
C PHE A 88 80.50 -4.26 52.45
N LYS A 89 80.79 -5.53 52.80
CA LYS A 89 82.06 -5.94 53.44
C LYS A 89 83.34 -5.62 52.63
N ASN A 90 83.23 -5.55 51.30
CA ASN A 90 84.34 -5.32 50.37
C ASN A 90 84.20 -4.01 49.58
N LYS A 91 83.35 -3.08 50.03
CA LYS A 91 83.06 -1.81 49.35
C LYS A 91 83.48 -0.64 50.23
N THR A 92 83.96 0.43 49.60
CA THR A 92 84.24 1.72 50.28
C THR A 92 82.94 2.35 50.78
N GLY A 93 83.01 3.17 51.84
CA GLY A 93 81.85 3.84 52.42
C GLY A 93 80.98 4.60 51.39
N ASP A 94 81.60 5.28 50.42
CA ASP A 94 80.89 6.03 49.37
C ASP A 94 80.08 5.15 48.41
N GLN A 95 80.61 3.97 48.10
CA GLN A 95 79.90 2.99 47.27
C GLN A 95 78.69 2.41 48.01
N ALA A 96 78.83 2.17 49.32
CA ALA A 96 77.71 1.74 50.16
C ALA A 96 76.60 2.79 50.23
N ILE A 97 76.95 4.07 50.37
CA ILE A 97 76.00 5.20 50.35
C ILE A 97 75.25 5.24 49.02
N THR A 98 75.96 5.10 47.90
CA THR A 98 75.36 5.15 46.55
C THR A 98 74.36 4.03 46.33
N VAL A 99 74.71 2.79 46.70
CA VAL A 99 73.80 1.64 46.61
C VAL A 99 72.58 1.84 47.51
N MET A 100 72.75 2.35 48.73
CA MET A 100 71.62 2.64 49.62
C MET A 100 70.72 3.76 49.09
N LYS A 101 71.29 4.79 48.45
CA LYS A 101 70.52 5.83 47.75
C LYS A 101 69.67 5.24 46.61
N HIS A 102 70.21 4.31 45.82
CA HIS A 102 69.44 3.61 44.80
C HIS A 102 68.29 2.79 45.41
N LYS A 103 68.56 1.98 46.46
CA LYS A 103 67.52 1.22 47.17
C LYS A 103 66.44 2.10 47.78
N LEU A 104 66.80 3.28 48.30
CA LEU A 104 65.86 4.28 48.79
C LEU A 104 65.01 4.84 47.64
N CYS A 105 65.62 5.16 46.50
CA CYS A 105 64.93 5.63 45.32
C CYS A 105 63.90 4.61 44.83
N ASP A 106 64.27 3.34 44.73
CA ASP A 106 63.39 2.26 44.29
C ASP A 106 62.24 2.04 45.28
N SER A 107 62.53 2.10 46.58
CA SER A 107 61.51 2.02 47.62
C SER A 107 60.54 3.21 47.58
N LYS A 108 61.04 4.42 47.31
CA LYS A 108 60.21 5.63 47.14
C LYS A 108 59.37 5.57 45.86
N LYS A 109 59.92 5.06 44.75
CA LYS A 109 59.18 4.80 43.50
C LYS A 109 58.05 3.80 43.75
N LYS A 110 58.33 2.69 44.46
CA LYS A 110 57.32 1.69 44.83
C LYS A 110 56.22 2.30 45.71
N LEU A 111 56.58 3.10 46.70
CA LEU A 111 55.61 3.80 47.55
C LEU A 111 54.75 4.78 46.75
N ASN A 112 55.34 5.56 45.85
CA ASN A 112 54.61 6.50 45.00
C ASN A 112 53.64 5.76 44.05
N ALA A 113 54.06 4.64 43.48
CA ALA A 113 53.19 3.80 42.65
C ALA A 113 52.00 3.26 43.44
N LEU A 114 52.22 2.77 44.67
CA LEU A 114 51.14 2.30 45.55
C LEU A 114 50.21 3.44 45.97
N LYS A 115 50.74 4.63 46.29
CA LYS A 115 49.93 5.82 46.59
C LYS A 115 49.05 6.22 45.41
N HIS A 116 49.60 6.22 44.20
CA HIS A 116 48.83 6.50 42.99
C HIS A 116 47.71 5.48 42.77
N GLN A 117 48.01 4.19 42.92
CA GLN A 117 47.00 3.13 42.82
C GLN A 117 45.90 3.29 43.88
N SER A 118 46.26 3.65 45.11
CA SER A 118 45.29 3.92 46.18
C SER A 118 44.40 5.12 45.83
N ALA A 119 44.96 6.21 45.32
CA ALA A 119 44.21 7.39 44.90
C ALA A 119 43.25 7.09 43.73
N GLN A 120 43.69 6.30 42.76
CA GLN A 120 42.82 5.84 41.65
C GLN A 120 41.64 5.01 42.15
N LYS A 121 41.90 4.08 43.08
CA LYS A 121 40.83 3.27 43.69
C LYS A 121 39.86 4.12 44.50
N GLN A 122 40.36 5.08 45.26
CA GLN A 122 39.53 6.02 46.02
C GLN A 122 38.61 6.83 45.10
N LYS A 123 39.16 7.40 44.01
CA LYS A 123 38.36 8.11 43.00
C LYS A 123 37.30 7.20 42.36
N LYS A 124 37.62 5.93 42.13
CA LYS A 124 36.64 4.97 41.60
C LYS A 124 35.51 4.69 42.60
N ILE A 125 35.82 4.59 43.89
CA ILE A 125 34.82 4.43 44.96
C ILE A 125 33.89 5.65 45.00
N GLU A 126 34.44 6.86 44.95
CA GLU A 126 33.65 8.10 44.95
C GLU A 126 32.69 8.15 43.74
N ILE A 127 33.18 7.83 42.54
CA ILE A 127 32.32 7.75 41.33
C ILE A 127 31.21 6.71 41.50
N LEU A 128 31.53 5.54 42.06
CA LEU A 128 30.53 4.49 42.28
C LEU A 128 29.51 4.89 43.35
N GLN A 129 29.92 5.61 44.39
CA GLN A 129 29.01 6.15 45.41
C GLN A 129 28.07 7.19 44.80
N THR A 130 28.58 8.16 44.03
CA THR A 130 27.73 9.14 43.35
C THR A 130 26.73 8.48 42.41
N ARG A 131 27.15 7.44 41.67
CA ARG A 131 26.25 6.69 40.78
C ARG A 131 25.18 5.92 41.56
N TYR A 132 25.55 5.34 42.70
CA TYR A 132 24.60 4.65 43.58
C TYR A 132 23.56 5.62 44.13
N ASP A 133 23.99 6.79 44.62
CA ASP A 133 23.08 7.82 45.15
C ASP A 133 22.13 8.33 44.06
N GLN A 134 22.62 8.50 42.82
CA GLN A 134 21.77 8.87 41.69
C GLN A 134 20.72 7.78 41.40
N MET A 135 21.13 6.52 41.32
CA MET A 135 20.21 5.40 41.08
C MET A 135 19.17 5.27 42.20
N GLN A 136 19.53 5.57 43.44
CA GLN A 136 18.60 5.56 44.56
C GLN A 136 17.57 6.69 44.46
N LYS A 137 17.98 7.89 44.03
CA LYS A 137 17.06 9.01 43.74
C LYS A 137 16.12 8.67 42.59
N ASP A 138 16.67 8.21 41.46
CA ASP A 138 15.88 7.82 40.28
C ASP A 138 14.86 6.72 40.63
N SER A 139 15.23 5.77 41.49
CA SER A 139 14.32 4.73 41.98
C SER A 139 13.22 5.29 42.90
N ALA A 140 13.52 6.28 43.74
CA ALA A 140 12.52 6.92 44.58
C ALA A 140 11.54 7.76 43.75
N ASP A 141 12.04 8.48 42.76
CA ASP A 141 11.24 9.26 41.81
C ASP A 141 10.32 8.35 40.99
N ALA A 142 10.85 7.23 40.46
CA ALA A 142 10.04 6.25 39.74
C ALA A 142 8.90 5.69 40.61
N VAL A 143 9.15 5.35 41.87
CA VAL A 143 8.11 4.88 42.81
C VAL A 143 7.09 5.98 43.13
N SER A 144 7.51 7.24 43.25
CA SER A 144 6.59 8.37 43.46
C SER A 144 5.67 8.61 42.25
N THR A 145 6.20 8.35 41.06
CA THR A 145 5.47 8.53 39.79
C THR A 145 4.45 7.41 39.60
N ASP A 146 4.82 6.17 39.94
CA ASP A 146 3.95 4.98 39.85
C ASP A 146 2.77 5.02 40.84
N LYS A 147 2.99 5.54 42.05
CA LYS A 147 1.92 5.74 43.04
C LYS A 147 0.90 6.83 42.66
N GLY A 148 1.16 7.61 41.60
CA GLY A 148 0.28 8.68 41.15
C GLY A 148 0.24 9.90 42.07
N GLU A 149 1.17 9.99 43.02
CA GLU A 149 1.31 11.12 43.95
C GLU A 149 2.14 12.26 43.34
N SER A 150 2.93 11.97 42.30
CA SER A 150 3.66 13.00 41.54
C SER A 150 2.70 13.89 40.74
N VAL A 151 2.96 15.20 40.75
CA VAL A 151 2.23 16.21 39.97
C VAL A 151 2.25 15.87 38.48
N ASP A 152 3.36 15.29 38.00
CA ASP A 152 3.51 14.87 36.59
C ASP A 152 2.59 13.69 36.24
N ALA A 153 2.39 12.75 37.18
CA ALA A 153 1.47 11.64 36.97
C ALA A 153 0.00 12.10 36.95
N GLN A 154 -0.35 13.11 37.77
CA GLN A 154 -1.68 13.70 37.78
C GLN A 154 -1.97 14.50 36.50
N THR A 155 -0.99 15.28 36.04
CA THR A 155 -1.12 16.01 34.77
C THR A 155 -1.23 15.06 33.57
N LEU A 156 -0.47 13.96 33.56
CA LEU A 156 -0.60 12.93 32.52
C LEU A 156 -2.01 12.34 32.48
N ARG A 157 -2.57 11.92 33.62
CA ARG A 157 -3.96 11.41 33.69
C ARG A 157 -4.99 12.44 33.24
N TYR A 158 -4.79 13.71 33.60
CA TYR A 158 -5.67 14.79 33.14
C TYR A 158 -5.61 14.96 31.62
N LEU A 159 -4.41 14.95 31.05
CA LEU A 159 -4.20 15.07 29.60
C LEU A 159 -4.77 13.87 28.86
N GLU A 160 -4.59 12.65 29.37
CA GLU A 160 -5.19 11.43 28.83
C GLU A 160 -6.72 11.51 28.83
N ASN A 161 -7.34 11.87 29.97
CA ASN A 161 -8.79 12.03 30.05
C ASN A 161 -9.31 13.14 29.12
N SER A 162 -8.58 14.25 28.99
CA SER A 162 -8.92 15.35 28.08
C SER A 162 -8.82 14.92 26.61
N TYR A 163 -7.80 14.12 26.29
CA TYR A 163 -7.61 13.55 24.96
C TYR A 163 -8.74 12.58 24.61
N ASP A 164 -9.06 11.62 25.49
CA ASP A 164 -10.13 10.65 25.27
C ASP A 164 -11.49 11.35 25.11
N LYS A 165 -11.76 12.38 25.92
CA LYS A 165 -12.98 13.19 25.77
C LYS A 165 -13.03 13.92 24.42
N THR A 166 -11.90 14.42 23.93
CA THR A 166 -11.84 15.10 22.62
C THR A 166 -11.99 14.11 21.48
N LYS A 167 -11.40 12.91 21.61
CA LYS A 167 -11.55 11.82 20.66
C LYS A 167 -13.00 11.36 20.54
N LEU A 168 -13.69 11.13 21.66
CA LEU A 168 -15.12 10.80 21.67
C LEU A 168 -15.96 11.86 20.94
N LYS A 169 -15.70 13.14 21.20
CA LYS A 169 -16.39 14.24 20.50
C LYS A 169 -16.11 14.25 18.99
N MET A 170 -14.89 13.94 18.58
CA MET A 170 -14.52 13.86 17.17
C MET A 170 -15.21 12.67 16.48
N ASP A 171 -15.29 11.53 17.14
CA ASP A 171 -16.00 10.35 16.64
C ASP A 171 -17.51 10.63 16.52
N GLU A 172 -18.11 11.27 17.53
CA GLU A 172 -19.51 11.73 17.50
C GLU A 172 -19.75 12.73 16.38
N ALA A 173 -18.87 13.73 16.20
CA ALA A 173 -18.97 14.69 15.10
C ALA A 173 -18.85 14.03 13.73
N THR A 174 -17.96 13.04 13.59
CA THR A 174 -17.81 12.26 12.36
C THR A 174 -19.06 11.41 12.09
N HIS A 175 -19.64 10.82 13.13
CA HIS A 175 -20.90 10.07 13.02
C HIS A 175 -22.06 10.98 12.59
N LEU A 176 -22.22 12.15 13.23
CA LEU A 176 -23.22 13.14 12.85
C LEU A 176 -23.01 13.62 11.41
N TYR A 177 -21.76 13.89 11.01
CA TYR A 177 -21.44 14.29 9.64
C TYR A 177 -21.89 13.24 8.62
N ARG A 178 -21.63 11.94 8.87
CA ARG A 178 -22.10 10.85 8.01
C ARG A 178 -23.62 10.82 7.92
N ILE A 179 -24.33 10.99 9.04
CA ILE A 179 -25.80 11.05 9.06
C ILE A 179 -26.29 12.23 8.19
N TYR A 180 -25.72 13.42 8.37
CA TYR A 180 -26.10 14.58 7.54
C TYR A 180 -25.79 14.37 6.07
N GLN A 181 -24.68 13.70 5.74
CA GLN A 181 -24.33 13.35 4.37
C GLN A 181 -25.34 12.37 3.76
N ASP A 182 -25.82 11.38 4.53
CA ASP A 182 -26.84 10.43 4.10
C ASP A 182 -28.20 11.10 3.91
N ILE A 183 -28.58 12.03 4.82
CA ILE A 183 -29.78 12.85 4.66
C ILE A 183 -29.67 13.68 3.38
N ASN A 184 -28.53 14.34 3.15
CA ASN A 184 -28.31 15.13 1.95
C ASN A 184 -28.39 14.28 0.69
N ARG A 185 -27.80 13.08 0.68
CA ARG A 185 -27.91 12.14 -0.44
C ARG A 185 -29.36 11.77 -0.74
N LYS A 186 -30.16 11.46 0.29
CA LYS A 186 -31.59 11.16 0.11
C LYS A 186 -32.35 12.35 -0.46
N LEU A 187 -32.11 13.56 0.06
CA LEU A 187 -32.74 14.78 -0.44
C LEU A 187 -32.33 15.09 -1.89
N CYS A 188 -31.08 14.87 -2.28
CA CYS A 188 -30.65 15.02 -3.67
C CYS A 188 -31.37 14.03 -4.61
N VAL A 189 -31.45 12.76 -4.22
CA VAL A 189 -32.17 11.74 -5.01
C VAL A 189 -33.67 12.07 -5.13
N GLU A 190 -34.28 12.60 -4.08
CA GLU A 190 -35.67 13.05 -4.13
C GLU A 190 -35.83 14.31 -5.01
N ALA A 191 -34.91 15.26 -4.90
CA ALA A 191 -34.88 16.46 -5.72
C ALA A 191 -34.75 16.14 -7.22
N GLU A 192 -33.96 15.14 -7.58
CA GLU A 192 -33.81 14.65 -8.97
C GLU A 192 -35.10 14.02 -9.51
N LYS A 193 -35.98 13.48 -8.65
CA LYS A 193 -37.25 12.87 -9.08
C LYS A 193 -38.33 13.89 -9.36
N PHE A 194 -38.33 15.05 -8.68
CA PHE A 194 -39.38 16.06 -8.84
C PHE A 194 -39.55 16.56 -10.29
N PRO A 195 -38.49 16.88 -11.06
CA PRO A 195 -38.62 17.27 -12.46
C PRO A 195 -39.34 16.23 -13.32
N SER A 196 -38.99 14.94 -13.18
CA SER A 196 -39.64 13.88 -13.94
C SER A 196 -41.13 13.74 -13.61
N VAL A 197 -41.49 13.86 -12.33
CA VAL A 197 -42.90 13.83 -11.90
C VAL A 197 -43.65 15.07 -12.42
N LEU A 198 -43.02 16.25 -12.38
CA LEU A 198 -43.59 17.48 -12.92
C LEU A 198 -43.80 17.38 -14.43
N ASP A 199 -42.82 16.86 -15.18
CA ASP A 199 -42.93 16.66 -16.62
C ASP A 199 -44.07 15.68 -16.98
N SER A 200 -44.23 14.61 -16.20
CA SER A 200 -45.36 13.67 -16.36
C SER A 200 -46.69 14.37 -16.13
N MET A 201 -46.83 15.12 -15.03
CA MET A 201 -48.04 15.88 -14.71
C MET A 201 -48.33 16.95 -15.76
N GLU A 202 -47.30 17.64 -16.27
CA GLU A 202 -47.44 18.61 -17.36
C GLU A 202 -47.91 17.95 -18.65
N CYS A 203 -47.38 16.76 -18.97
CA CYS A 203 -47.80 15.98 -20.14
C CYS A 203 -49.28 15.58 -20.03
N GLU A 204 -49.70 15.07 -18.88
CA GLU A 204 -51.11 14.73 -18.60
C GLU A 204 -52.02 15.96 -18.73
N ILE A 205 -51.63 17.10 -18.14
CA ILE A 205 -52.40 18.35 -18.27
C ILE A 205 -52.51 18.78 -19.74
N ARG A 206 -51.44 18.63 -20.54
CA ARG A 206 -51.47 18.95 -21.97
C ARG A 206 -52.40 18.00 -22.73
N SER A 207 -52.38 16.71 -22.44
CA SER A 207 -53.30 15.71 -23.04
C SER A 207 -54.75 16.04 -22.73
N VAL A 208 -55.08 16.24 -21.45
CA VAL A 208 -56.45 16.56 -21.01
C VAL A 208 -56.93 17.88 -21.61
N LYS A 209 -56.06 18.89 -21.75
CA LYS A 209 -56.41 20.14 -22.43
C LYS A 209 -56.70 19.93 -23.93
N ALA A 210 -55.96 19.04 -24.59
CA ALA A 210 -56.20 18.70 -25.99
C ALA A 210 -57.53 17.95 -26.15
N GLU A 211 -57.78 16.93 -25.33
CA GLU A 211 -59.05 16.18 -25.30
C GLU A 211 -60.24 17.10 -25.02
N LEU A 212 -60.10 18.02 -24.07
CA LEU A 212 -61.15 19.00 -23.75
C LEU A 212 -61.42 19.96 -24.91
N LYS A 213 -60.39 20.33 -25.68
CA LYS A 213 -60.54 21.15 -26.88
C LYS A 213 -61.28 20.38 -27.98
N GLU A 214 -60.95 19.11 -28.19
CA GLU A 214 -61.64 18.25 -29.14
C GLU A 214 -63.10 18.01 -28.75
N LEU A 215 -63.36 17.75 -27.46
CA LEU A 215 -64.72 17.55 -26.94
C LEU A 215 -65.57 18.82 -27.08
N LYS A 216 -64.97 20.01 -26.88
CA LYS A 216 -65.66 21.29 -27.14
C LYS A 216 -65.98 21.46 -28.63
N ALA A 217 -65.05 21.16 -29.52
CA ALA A 217 -65.30 21.22 -30.96
C ALA A 217 -66.45 20.27 -31.36
N MET A 218 -66.44 19.04 -30.84
CA MET A 218 -67.53 18.07 -31.08
C MET A 218 -68.88 18.56 -30.50
N HIS A 219 -68.87 19.17 -29.32
CA HIS A 219 -70.06 19.77 -28.73
C HIS A 219 -70.61 20.91 -29.60
N ASP A 220 -69.74 21.79 -30.08
CA ASP A 220 -70.14 22.92 -30.92
C ASP A 220 -70.70 22.43 -32.26
N ASP A 221 -70.08 21.42 -32.88
CA ASP A 221 -70.59 20.75 -34.08
C ASP A 221 -71.96 20.10 -33.83
N ALA A 222 -72.14 19.40 -32.70
CA ALA A 222 -73.41 18.80 -32.32
C ALA A 222 -74.49 19.87 -32.10
N GLN A 223 -74.14 21.02 -31.51
CA GLN A 223 -75.05 22.14 -31.31
C GLN A 223 -75.44 22.77 -32.65
N ILE A 224 -74.49 22.99 -33.57
CA ILE A 224 -74.76 23.49 -34.93
C ILE A 224 -75.69 22.52 -35.67
N SER A 225 -75.43 21.22 -35.59
CA SER A 225 -76.28 20.20 -36.21
C SER A 225 -77.69 20.20 -35.62
N LYS A 226 -77.81 20.39 -34.30
CA LYS A 226 -79.11 20.49 -33.63
C LYS A 226 -79.87 21.74 -34.06
N THR A 227 -79.22 22.91 -34.10
CA THR A 227 -79.87 24.16 -34.54
C THR A 227 -80.29 24.07 -35.99
N ALA A 228 -79.45 23.49 -36.87
CA ALA A 228 -79.80 23.25 -38.27
C ALA A 228 -81.02 22.33 -38.40
N ALA A 229 -81.07 21.22 -37.64
CA ALA A 229 -82.22 20.32 -37.64
C ALA A 229 -83.51 21.01 -37.11
N GLN A 230 -83.40 21.86 -36.09
CA GLN A 230 -84.52 22.66 -35.59
C GLN A 230 -85.02 23.68 -36.61
N GLU A 231 -84.11 24.34 -37.34
CA GLU A 231 -84.46 25.26 -38.41
C GLU A 231 -85.16 24.54 -39.58
N GLU A 232 -84.64 23.39 -40.01
CA GLU A 232 -85.29 22.58 -41.05
C GLU A 232 -86.67 22.08 -40.61
N LEU A 233 -86.81 21.64 -39.35
CA LEU A 233 -88.10 21.28 -38.78
C LEU A 233 -89.08 22.47 -38.84
N ALA A 234 -88.66 23.66 -38.41
CA ALA A 234 -89.50 24.86 -38.44
C ALA A 234 -89.90 25.27 -39.86
N LYS A 235 -89.00 25.12 -40.85
CA LYS A 235 -89.30 25.34 -42.27
C LYS A 235 -90.36 24.35 -42.75
N HIS A 236 -90.20 23.06 -42.46
CA HIS A 236 -91.17 22.03 -42.81
C HIS A 236 -92.52 22.25 -42.14
N GLU A 237 -92.56 22.58 -40.85
CA GLU A 237 -93.79 22.94 -40.14
C GLU A 237 -94.52 24.11 -40.81
N LYS A 238 -93.79 25.15 -41.21
CA LYS A 238 -94.36 26.31 -41.93
C LYS A 238 -94.94 25.90 -43.29
N ILE A 239 -94.24 25.05 -44.06
CA ILE A 239 -94.73 24.52 -45.34
C ILE A 239 -96.01 23.71 -45.13
N VAL A 240 -96.01 22.79 -44.17
CA VAL A 240 -97.19 21.97 -43.83
C VAL A 240 -98.35 22.86 -43.40
N TYR A 241 -98.09 23.91 -42.60
CA TYR A 241 -99.12 24.87 -42.20
C TYR A 241 -99.67 25.66 -43.39
N SER A 242 -98.83 26.16 -44.30
CA SER A 242 -99.29 26.89 -45.48
C SER A 242 -100.07 26.00 -46.44
N GLU A 243 -99.64 24.76 -46.65
CA GLU A 243 -100.38 23.78 -47.45
C GLU A 243 -101.72 23.43 -46.81
N ARG A 244 -101.78 23.21 -45.50
CA ARG A 244 -103.04 22.96 -44.79
C ARG A 244 -104.00 24.14 -44.97
N LYS A 245 -103.52 25.37 -44.79
CA LYS A 245 -104.31 26.58 -45.01
C LYS A 245 -104.79 26.71 -46.45
N GLN A 246 -103.93 26.42 -47.43
CA GLN A 246 -104.28 26.45 -48.84
C GLN A 246 -105.35 25.42 -49.18
N ARG A 247 -105.19 24.18 -48.71
CA ARG A 247 -106.20 23.10 -48.84
C ARG A 247 -107.52 23.48 -48.17
N GLU A 248 -107.48 24.13 -47.02
CA GLU A 248 -108.68 24.61 -46.33
C GLU A 248 -109.41 25.69 -47.14
N ILE A 249 -108.67 26.65 -47.71
CA ILE A 249 -109.23 27.69 -48.61
C ILE A 249 -109.86 27.04 -49.85
N GLU A 250 -109.16 26.10 -50.49
CA GLU A 250 -109.67 25.38 -51.67
C GLU A 250 -110.92 24.56 -51.32
N LEU A 251 -110.91 23.87 -50.18
CA LEU A 251 -112.05 23.11 -49.69
C LEU A 251 -113.24 24.01 -49.35
N GLN A 252 -113.00 25.19 -48.76
CA GLN A 252 -114.04 26.22 -48.56
C GLN A 252 -114.60 26.75 -49.88
N LYS A 253 -113.74 27.01 -50.88
CA LYS A 253 -114.16 27.43 -52.22
C LYS A 253 -115.04 26.37 -52.88
N MET A 254 -114.61 25.11 -52.86
CA MET A 254 -115.40 23.98 -53.40
C MET A 254 -116.72 23.80 -52.65
N LYS A 255 -116.74 23.96 -51.32
CA LYS A 255 -117.99 23.95 -50.52
C LYS A 255 -118.92 25.09 -50.94
N LYS A 256 -118.39 26.29 -51.16
CA LYS A 256 -119.18 27.44 -51.61
C LYS A 256 -119.75 27.22 -53.01
N GLU A 257 -118.95 26.74 -53.95
CA GLU A 257 -119.41 26.38 -55.30
C GLU A 257 -120.46 25.26 -55.27
N ALA A 258 -120.30 24.27 -54.39
CA ALA A 258 -121.29 23.22 -54.19
C ALA A 258 -122.60 23.75 -53.60
N GLU A 259 -122.54 24.65 -52.61
CA GLU A 259 -123.72 25.30 -52.03
C GLU A 259 -124.40 26.24 -53.04
N GLU A 260 -123.64 26.98 -53.84
CA GLU A 260 -124.18 27.80 -54.93
C GLU A 260 -124.89 26.94 -55.99
N LYS A 261 -124.28 25.81 -56.39
CA LYS A 261 -124.93 24.84 -57.29
C LYS A 261 -126.18 24.23 -56.65
N LYS A 262 -126.16 23.92 -55.35
CA LYS A 262 -127.32 23.45 -54.61
C LYS A 262 -128.43 24.50 -54.57
N ILE A 263 -128.11 25.78 -54.31
CA ILE A 263 -129.08 26.88 -54.36
C ILE A 263 -129.62 27.08 -55.79
N GLN A 264 -128.78 26.93 -56.83
CA GLN A 264 -129.25 26.97 -58.21
C GLN A 264 -130.15 25.78 -58.54
N HIS A 265 -129.80 24.58 -58.08
CA HIS A 265 -130.63 23.38 -58.21
C HIS A 265 -131.96 23.57 -57.47
N GLU A 266 -131.94 24.08 -56.23
CA GLU A 266 -133.13 24.41 -55.44
C GLU A 266 -133.96 25.54 -56.09
N ARG A 267 -133.33 26.51 -56.76
CA ARG A 267 -134.03 27.53 -57.55
C ARG A 267 -134.63 26.98 -58.84
N ILE A 268 -133.99 26.00 -59.47
CA ILE A 268 -134.51 25.27 -60.64
C ILE A 268 -135.65 24.35 -60.17
N GLU A 269 -135.48 23.65 -59.05
CA GLU A 269 -136.46 22.79 -58.41
C GLU A 269 -137.69 23.58 -57.96
N ARG A 270 -137.51 24.78 -57.37
CA ARG A 270 -138.61 25.74 -57.09
C ARG A 270 -139.28 26.27 -58.37
N ARG A 271 -138.54 26.40 -59.49
CA ARG A 271 -139.11 26.76 -60.81
C ARG A 271 -139.89 25.60 -61.44
N ILE A 272 -139.45 24.36 -61.21
CA ILE A 272 -140.11 23.12 -61.64
C ILE A 272 -141.31 22.83 -60.73
N GLN A 273 -141.29 23.20 -59.45
CA GLN A 273 -142.42 23.10 -58.52
C GLN A 273 -143.48 24.20 -58.68
N GLN A 274 -143.20 25.31 -59.39
CA GLN A 274 -144.19 26.34 -59.76
C GLN A 274 -144.83 26.16 -61.14
N ARG A 275 -144.38 25.18 -61.94
CA ARG A 275 -145.10 24.71 -63.13
C ARG A 275 -145.51 23.26 -62.94
N GLY A 276 -146.74 23.07 -62.49
CA GLY A 276 -147.35 21.76 -62.44
C GLY A 276 -147.50 21.14 -63.82
N SER A 277 -147.00 19.91 -63.93
CA SER A 277 -147.64 18.74 -64.56
C SER A 277 -147.82 18.68 -66.08
N ILE A 278 -147.89 17.42 -66.54
CA ILE A 278 -148.37 16.88 -67.84
C ILE A 278 -147.22 16.73 -68.87
N GLN A 279 -146.61 15.53 -68.95
CA GLN A 279 -146.96 14.40 -69.86
C GLN A 279 -146.55 14.72 -71.31
N GLN A 280 -146.10 13.83 -72.18
CA GLN A 280 -146.15 12.36 -72.31
C GLN A 280 -145.26 11.99 -73.54
N ASP A 281 -144.84 10.72 -73.63
CA ASP A 281 -144.86 9.84 -74.83
C ASP A 281 -144.22 10.30 -76.17
N GLU A 282 -143.68 9.44 -77.04
CA GLU A 282 -143.38 8.01 -77.04
C GLU A 282 -142.46 7.73 -78.25
N LEU A 283 -141.63 6.69 -78.11
CA LEU A 283 -141.27 5.67 -79.10
C LEU A 283 -140.69 6.06 -80.48
N THR A 284 -139.42 5.69 -80.70
CA THR A 284 -138.96 4.58 -81.59
C THR A 284 -138.53 5.01 -82.99
N PRO A 285 -137.92 4.14 -83.83
CA PRO A 285 -136.58 3.55 -83.66
C PRO A 285 -135.76 3.67 -84.97
N GLN A 286 -134.55 3.10 -84.99
CA GLN A 286 -133.74 2.75 -86.18
C GLN A 286 -133.06 3.91 -86.93
N GLU A 287 -131.83 3.83 -87.44
CA GLU A 287 -130.82 2.78 -87.53
C GLU A 287 -129.55 3.39 -88.18
N LYS A 288 -128.45 2.64 -88.06
CA LYS A 288 -127.22 2.59 -88.89
C LYS A 288 -125.95 3.31 -88.42
N GLN A 289 -125.07 2.41 -87.94
CA GLN A 289 -123.70 2.16 -88.39
C GLN A 289 -122.62 3.16 -87.94
N ALA A 290 -121.40 2.76 -87.60
CA ALA A 290 -120.75 1.50 -87.25
C ALA A 290 -119.29 1.87 -86.93
N LEU A 291 -118.58 0.98 -86.22
CA LEU A 291 -117.11 0.83 -86.24
C LEU A 291 -116.27 1.90 -85.54
N GLN A 292 -116.13 1.76 -84.21
CA GLN A 292 -114.83 1.82 -83.47
C GLN A 292 -114.97 1.62 -81.94
N GLY A 293 -116.20 1.46 -81.41
CA GLY A 293 -116.45 1.41 -79.96
C GLY A 293 -116.55 0.03 -79.30
N GLU A 294 -116.83 -1.06 -80.03
CA GLU A 294 -117.08 -2.38 -79.40
C GLU A 294 -115.82 -2.97 -78.75
N GLU A 295 -114.64 -2.80 -79.37
CA GLU A 295 -113.38 -3.21 -78.75
C GLU A 295 -113.05 -2.40 -77.49
N GLN A 296 -113.37 -1.10 -77.49
CA GLN A 296 -113.14 -0.24 -76.34
C GLN A 296 -114.12 -0.56 -75.21
N GLN A 297 -115.38 -0.85 -75.53
CA GLN A 297 -116.38 -1.24 -74.54
C GLN A 297 -116.12 -2.64 -73.95
N GLN A 298 -115.62 -3.58 -74.77
CA GLN A 298 -115.14 -4.89 -74.29
C GLN A 298 -113.87 -4.76 -73.45
N LYS A 299 -112.94 -3.87 -73.81
CA LYS A 299 -111.76 -3.56 -72.98
C LYS A 299 -112.16 -2.89 -71.66
N ILE A 300 -113.12 -1.96 -71.67
CA ILE A 300 -113.62 -1.31 -70.44
C ILE A 300 -114.28 -2.33 -69.52
N THR A 301 -115.16 -3.18 -70.03
CA THR A 301 -115.79 -4.25 -69.23
C THR A 301 -114.77 -5.28 -68.74
N SER A 302 -113.75 -5.62 -69.53
CA SER A 302 -112.64 -6.47 -69.09
C SER A 302 -111.79 -5.83 -67.98
N TYR A 303 -111.49 -4.52 -68.08
CA TYR A 303 -110.78 -3.80 -67.03
C TYR A 303 -111.62 -3.66 -65.76
N GLU A 304 -112.92 -3.40 -65.89
CA GLU A 304 -113.85 -3.37 -64.76
C GLU A 304 -113.95 -4.71 -64.04
N GLU A 305 -114.01 -5.83 -64.77
CA GLU A 305 -113.95 -7.18 -64.17
C GLU A 305 -112.60 -7.45 -63.49
N ALA A 306 -111.48 -7.06 -64.10
CA ALA A 306 -110.16 -7.21 -63.51
C ALA A 306 -110.02 -6.38 -62.21
N PHE A 307 -110.49 -5.13 -62.21
CA PHE A 307 -110.52 -4.29 -61.02
C PHE A 307 -111.46 -4.83 -59.95
N ARG A 308 -112.60 -5.44 -60.32
CA ARG A 308 -113.51 -6.10 -59.39
C ARG A 308 -112.85 -7.30 -58.70
N ARG A 309 -112.14 -8.14 -59.47
CA ARG A 309 -111.36 -9.27 -58.93
C ARG A 309 -110.23 -8.79 -58.02
N ILE A 310 -109.52 -7.73 -58.39
CA ILE A 310 -108.47 -7.15 -57.54
C ILE A 310 -109.07 -6.60 -56.25
N LYS A 311 -110.20 -5.90 -56.34
CA LYS A 311 -110.95 -5.34 -55.20
C LYS A 311 -111.41 -6.44 -54.23
N GLU A 312 -111.93 -7.55 -54.75
CA GLU A 312 -112.32 -8.72 -53.97
C GLU A 312 -111.11 -9.42 -53.34
N ALA A 313 -110.03 -9.63 -54.09
CA ALA A 313 -108.82 -10.29 -53.60
C ALA A 313 -108.05 -9.47 -52.54
N THR A 314 -108.11 -8.14 -52.64
CA THR A 314 -107.48 -7.22 -51.68
C THR A 314 -108.43 -6.83 -50.53
N GLY A 315 -109.73 -7.15 -50.64
CA GLY A 315 -110.75 -6.89 -49.61
C GLY A 315 -111.08 -5.41 -49.41
N VAL A 316 -110.92 -4.58 -50.45
CA VAL A 316 -110.96 -3.12 -50.34
C VAL A 316 -112.26 -2.53 -50.91
N SER A 317 -112.81 -1.46 -50.32
CA SER A 317 -114.11 -0.91 -50.75
C SER A 317 -114.02 0.09 -51.91
N ASP A 318 -112.83 0.63 -52.22
CA ASP A 318 -112.58 1.61 -53.27
C ASP A 318 -111.31 1.27 -54.06
N THR A 319 -111.33 1.44 -55.38
CA THR A 319 -110.18 1.15 -56.26
C THR A 319 -109.00 2.06 -55.96
N MET A 320 -109.24 3.28 -55.48
CA MET A 320 -108.16 4.20 -55.09
C MET A 320 -107.47 3.80 -53.77
N GLU A 321 -108.15 3.06 -52.89
CA GLU A 321 -107.55 2.52 -51.68
C GLU A 321 -106.62 1.34 -51.99
N VAL A 322 -106.91 0.55 -53.04
CA VAL A 322 -105.99 -0.48 -53.55
C VAL A 322 -104.66 0.14 -53.96
N VAL A 323 -104.69 1.22 -54.75
CA VAL A 323 -103.47 1.91 -55.21
C VAL A 323 -102.64 2.41 -54.03
N ARG A 324 -103.26 3.08 -53.06
CA ARG A 324 -102.57 3.58 -51.85
C ARG A 324 -101.96 2.46 -51.00
N ARG A 325 -102.62 1.31 -50.87
CA ARG A 325 -102.05 0.16 -50.15
C ARG A 325 -100.86 -0.42 -50.89
N PHE A 326 -100.91 -0.52 -52.22
CA PHE A 326 -99.77 -0.97 -53.03
C PHE A 326 -98.59 0.01 -52.97
N GLU A 327 -98.84 1.33 -53.02
CA GLU A 327 -97.79 2.34 -52.85
C GLU A 327 -97.15 2.26 -51.46
N ASN A 328 -97.96 2.24 -50.39
CA ASN A 328 -97.45 2.11 -49.02
C ASN A 328 -96.74 0.78 -48.78
N GLN A 329 -97.22 -0.33 -49.37
CA GLN A 329 -96.57 -1.63 -49.30
C GLN A 329 -95.24 -1.61 -50.06
N GLY A 330 -95.19 -0.95 -51.23
CA GLY A 330 -93.96 -0.73 -51.99
C GLY A 330 -92.94 0.08 -51.20
N ASP A 331 -93.36 1.16 -50.55
CA ASP A 331 -92.49 1.99 -49.70
C ASP A 331 -92.01 1.24 -48.46
N THR A 332 -92.89 0.46 -47.82
CA THR A 332 -92.53 -0.40 -46.69
C THR A 332 -91.52 -1.48 -47.12
N THR A 333 -91.70 -2.06 -48.30
CA THR A 333 -90.78 -3.07 -48.85
C THR A 333 -89.42 -2.46 -49.14
N LYS A 334 -89.37 -1.29 -49.78
CA LYS A 334 -88.11 -0.55 -50.01
C LYS A 334 -87.42 -0.18 -48.70
N HIS A 335 -88.18 0.23 -47.68
CA HIS A 335 -87.61 0.55 -46.37
C HIS A 335 -86.99 -0.68 -45.70
N LEU A 336 -87.68 -1.84 -45.74
CA LEU A 336 -87.15 -3.10 -45.23
C LEU A 336 -85.93 -3.59 -46.00
N GLU A 337 -85.91 -3.45 -47.33
CA GLU A 337 -84.74 -3.77 -48.16
C GLU A 337 -83.54 -2.88 -47.82
N ASN A 338 -83.77 -1.59 -47.56
CA ASN A 338 -82.71 -0.68 -47.13
C ASN A 338 -82.19 -1.05 -45.73
N LEU A 339 -83.08 -1.36 -44.79
CA LEU A 339 -82.70 -1.82 -43.45
C LEU A 339 -81.91 -3.14 -43.52
N GLN A 340 -82.32 -4.06 -44.39
CA GLN A 340 -81.59 -5.30 -44.66
C GLN A 340 -80.18 -5.00 -45.18
N LYS A 341 -80.05 -4.14 -46.19
CA LYS A 341 -78.73 -3.76 -46.75
C LYS A 341 -77.84 -3.10 -45.71
N ASP A 342 -78.38 -2.23 -44.86
CA ASP A 342 -77.60 -1.55 -43.83
C ASP A 342 -77.18 -2.51 -42.70
N ASN A 343 -78.04 -3.46 -42.32
CA ASN A 343 -77.68 -4.53 -41.41
C ASN A 343 -76.62 -5.47 -42.01
N GLU A 344 -76.73 -5.81 -43.29
CA GLU A 344 -75.72 -6.61 -44.01
C GLU A 344 -74.36 -5.90 -44.02
N LYS A 345 -74.33 -4.59 -44.32
CA LYS A 345 -73.11 -3.77 -44.22
C LYS A 345 -72.55 -3.70 -42.79
N GLY A 346 -73.43 -3.63 -41.79
CA GLY A 346 -73.04 -3.66 -40.39
C GLY A 346 -72.36 -4.98 -40.02
N ILE A 347 -72.94 -6.10 -40.46
CA ILE A 347 -72.40 -7.44 -40.24
C ILE A 347 -71.04 -7.61 -40.93
N THR A 348 -70.86 -7.11 -42.16
CA THR A 348 -69.57 -7.20 -42.84
C THR A 348 -68.49 -6.38 -42.14
N ARG A 349 -68.79 -5.14 -41.72
CA ARG A 349 -67.85 -4.32 -40.94
C ARG A 349 -67.45 -4.97 -39.63
N LEU A 350 -68.42 -5.48 -38.87
CA LEU A 350 -68.13 -6.17 -37.60
C LEU A 350 -67.31 -7.45 -37.79
N LYS A 351 -67.47 -8.17 -38.92
CA LYS A 351 -66.63 -9.32 -39.26
C LYS A 351 -65.19 -8.89 -39.58
N GLU A 352 -65.01 -7.83 -40.36
CA GLU A 352 -63.69 -7.27 -40.67
C GLU A 352 -62.98 -6.77 -39.41
N ASP A 353 -63.68 -6.04 -38.54
CA ASP A 353 -63.14 -5.54 -37.28
C ASP A 353 -62.78 -6.70 -36.34
N LYS A 354 -63.61 -7.75 -36.26
CA LYS A 354 -63.28 -8.96 -35.52
C LYS A 354 -62.01 -9.62 -36.05
N GLU A 355 -61.88 -9.76 -37.36
CA GLU A 355 -60.71 -10.38 -37.98
C GLU A 355 -59.43 -9.57 -37.72
N LYS A 356 -59.49 -8.24 -37.82
CA LYS A 356 -58.38 -7.35 -37.46
C LYS A 356 -57.98 -7.49 -35.98
N LEU A 357 -58.93 -7.40 -35.06
CA LEU A 357 -58.66 -7.57 -33.62
C LEU A 357 -58.06 -8.95 -33.33
N GLN A 358 -58.50 -9.98 -34.06
CA GLN A 358 -58.00 -11.33 -33.87
C GLN A 358 -56.56 -11.48 -34.40
N GLN A 359 -56.22 -10.83 -35.52
CA GLN A 359 -54.84 -10.73 -36.01
C GLN A 359 -53.94 -9.96 -35.04
N GLU A 360 -54.37 -8.80 -34.53
CA GLU A 360 -53.63 -8.03 -33.53
C GLU A 360 -53.40 -8.83 -32.24
N PHE A 361 -54.40 -9.60 -31.82
CA PHE A 361 -54.28 -10.49 -30.66
C PHE A 361 -53.26 -11.62 -30.90
N GLU A 362 -53.30 -12.26 -32.07
CA GLU A 362 -52.32 -13.28 -32.44
C GLU A 362 -50.91 -12.68 -32.52
N GLU A 363 -50.75 -11.50 -33.12
CA GLU A 363 -49.47 -10.79 -33.15
C GLU A 363 -48.97 -10.46 -31.75
N MET A 364 -49.81 -9.95 -30.85
CA MET A 364 -49.42 -9.72 -29.46
C MET A 364 -49.06 -11.02 -28.72
N LYS A 365 -49.83 -12.09 -28.92
CA LYS A 365 -49.59 -13.38 -28.26
C LYS A 365 -48.25 -13.99 -28.67
N TYR A 366 -47.91 -13.94 -29.96
CA TYR A 366 -46.68 -14.55 -30.46
C TYR A 366 -45.46 -13.61 -30.43
N SER A 367 -45.65 -12.29 -30.49
CA SER A 367 -44.54 -11.32 -30.38
C SER A 367 -44.17 -10.98 -28.93
N GLY A 368 -45.12 -11.07 -27.99
CA GLY A 368 -44.88 -10.86 -26.56
C GLY A 368 -43.94 -11.92 -25.98
N ASP A 369 -44.20 -13.19 -26.28
CA ASP A 369 -43.39 -14.33 -25.83
C ASP A 369 -41.95 -14.29 -26.40
N ALA A 370 -41.80 -13.89 -27.67
CA ALA A 370 -40.49 -13.77 -28.30
C ALA A 370 -39.62 -12.67 -27.65
N LYS A 371 -40.22 -11.56 -27.22
CA LYS A 371 -39.52 -10.47 -26.53
C LYS A 371 -39.15 -10.83 -25.10
N LEU A 372 -40.02 -11.54 -24.39
CA LEU A 372 -39.74 -12.06 -23.04
C LEU A 372 -38.61 -13.10 -23.06
N SER A 373 -38.67 -14.08 -23.97
CA SER A 373 -37.63 -15.10 -24.12
C SER A 373 -36.26 -14.51 -24.53
N SER A 374 -36.27 -13.50 -25.40
CA SER A 374 -35.07 -12.73 -25.77
C SER A 374 -34.45 -11.99 -24.57
N GLY A 375 -35.29 -11.33 -23.76
CA GLY A 375 -34.86 -10.63 -22.55
C GLY A 375 -34.31 -11.56 -21.47
N GLU A 376 -34.96 -12.71 -21.24
CA GLU A 376 -34.49 -13.74 -20.31
C GLU A 376 -33.13 -14.32 -20.73
N ARG A 377 -32.94 -14.59 -22.03
CA ARG A 377 -31.66 -15.08 -22.54
C ARG A 377 -30.54 -14.05 -22.38
N MET A 378 -30.83 -12.78 -22.62
CA MET A 378 -29.87 -11.69 -22.41
C MET A 378 -29.50 -11.54 -20.92
N LEU A 379 -30.47 -11.72 -20.01
CA LEU A 379 -30.20 -11.73 -18.57
C LEU A 379 -29.34 -12.91 -18.15
N GLU A 380 -29.59 -14.10 -18.70
CA GLU A 380 -28.77 -15.30 -18.46
C GLU A 380 -27.33 -15.09 -18.96
N ASP A 381 -27.16 -14.49 -20.14
CA ASP A 381 -25.83 -14.14 -20.68
C ASP A 381 -25.11 -13.13 -19.78
N PHE A 382 -25.81 -12.08 -19.30
CA PHE A 382 -25.21 -11.11 -18.39
C PHE A 382 -24.88 -11.70 -17.02
N GLN A 383 -25.72 -12.59 -16.48
CA GLN A 383 -25.42 -13.33 -15.26
C GLN A 383 -24.20 -14.24 -15.46
N GLY A 384 -24.10 -14.90 -16.62
CA GLY A 384 -22.94 -15.71 -16.98
C GLY A 384 -21.65 -14.88 -17.12
N HIS A 385 -21.73 -13.68 -17.68
CA HIS A 385 -20.60 -12.76 -17.72
C HIS A 385 -20.19 -12.27 -16.34
N LEU A 386 -21.16 -11.94 -15.48
CA LEU A 386 -20.90 -11.52 -14.11
C LEU A 386 -20.18 -12.63 -13.34
N GLN A 387 -20.68 -13.87 -13.41
CA GLN A 387 -20.07 -15.01 -12.73
C GLN A 387 -18.62 -15.23 -13.20
N LYS A 388 -18.35 -15.14 -14.50
CA LYS A 388 -17.00 -15.28 -15.05
C LYS A 388 -16.04 -14.20 -14.56
N GLU A 389 -16.51 -12.95 -14.46
CA GLU A 389 -15.69 -11.86 -13.93
C GLU A 389 -15.50 -11.97 -12.41
N GLU A 390 -16.47 -12.51 -11.67
CA GLU A 390 -16.33 -12.82 -10.25
C GLU A 390 -15.31 -13.93 -10.00
N ASP A 391 -15.37 -15.02 -10.77
CA ASP A 391 -14.40 -16.11 -10.71
C ASP A 391 -12.99 -15.60 -11.04
N ARG A 392 -12.86 -14.80 -12.11
CA ARG A 392 -11.58 -14.19 -12.50
C ARG A 392 -11.02 -13.25 -11.43
N ARG A 393 -11.89 -12.50 -10.74
CA ARG A 393 -11.48 -11.66 -9.60
C ARG A 393 -10.98 -12.53 -8.44
N GLY A 394 -11.68 -13.63 -8.14
CA GLY A 394 -11.27 -14.59 -7.11
C GLY A 394 -9.90 -15.20 -7.40
N ASP A 395 -9.66 -15.65 -8.63
CA ASP A 395 -8.36 -16.19 -9.05
C ASP A 395 -7.24 -15.16 -8.91
N ALA A 396 -7.47 -13.92 -9.36
CA ALA A 396 -6.50 -12.83 -9.23
C ALA A 396 -6.21 -12.45 -7.77
N GLU A 397 -7.23 -12.51 -6.90
CA GLU A 397 -7.08 -12.27 -5.46
C GLU A 397 -6.26 -13.38 -4.79
N GLU A 398 -6.48 -14.65 -5.16
CA GLU A 398 -5.69 -15.77 -4.67
C GLU A 398 -4.22 -15.66 -5.13
N GLU A 399 -3.98 -15.34 -6.40
CA GLU A 399 -2.64 -15.08 -6.92
C GLU A 399 -1.95 -13.93 -6.19
N LEU A 400 -2.67 -12.83 -5.94
CA LEU A 400 -2.16 -11.69 -5.19
C LEU A 400 -1.81 -12.08 -3.75
N GLN A 401 -2.64 -12.85 -3.07
CA GLN A 401 -2.40 -13.31 -1.70
C GLN A 401 -1.19 -14.23 -1.62
N ARG A 402 -1.04 -15.15 -2.58
CA ARG A 402 0.14 -16.01 -2.72
C ARG A 402 1.41 -15.17 -2.93
N ASN A 403 1.38 -14.22 -3.86
CA ASN A 403 2.51 -13.33 -4.15
C ASN A 403 2.87 -12.44 -2.95
N SER A 404 1.88 -11.92 -2.22
CA SER A 404 2.09 -11.14 -1.00
C SER A 404 2.78 -11.97 0.09
N THR A 405 2.34 -13.22 0.29
CA THR A 405 2.96 -14.13 1.27
C THR A 405 4.43 -14.44 0.91
N ILE A 406 4.70 -14.65 -0.38
CA ILE A 406 6.08 -14.83 -0.88
C ILE A 406 6.89 -13.55 -0.65
N MET A 407 6.35 -12.38 -0.95
CA MET A 407 7.03 -11.10 -0.78
C MET A 407 7.41 -10.83 0.68
N VAL A 408 6.51 -11.12 1.64
CA VAL A 408 6.80 -11.02 3.08
C VAL A 408 7.94 -11.96 3.47
N SER A 409 7.94 -13.19 2.95
CA SER A 409 8.98 -14.17 3.21
C SER A 409 10.34 -13.74 2.65
N VAL A 410 10.35 -13.16 1.44
CA VAL A 410 11.55 -12.61 0.79
C VAL A 410 12.07 -11.42 1.60
N LYS A 411 11.21 -10.47 1.99
CA LYS A 411 11.57 -9.31 2.81
C LYS A 411 12.24 -9.73 4.12
N ALA A 412 11.63 -10.67 4.86
CA ALA A 412 12.22 -11.21 6.08
C ALA A 412 13.57 -11.91 5.81
N GLY A 413 13.71 -12.64 4.70
CA GLY A 413 14.97 -13.25 4.29
C GLY A 413 16.08 -12.24 3.99
N VAL A 414 15.76 -11.15 3.31
CA VAL A 414 16.68 -10.05 2.98
C VAL A 414 17.09 -9.26 4.21
N GLU A 415 16.14 -8.96 5.11
CA GLU A 415 16.43 -8.32 6.40
C GLU A 415 17.40 -9.19 7.22
N HIS A 416 17.12 -10.49 7.32
CA HIS A 416 18.02 -11.43 7.97
C HIS A 416 19.40 -11.43 7.34
N LEU A 417 19.50 -11.49 6.00
CA LEU A 417 20.77 -11.46 5.28
C LEU A 417 21.55 -10.16 5.54
N THR A 418 20.85 -9.02 5.58
CA THR A 418 21.44 -7.72 5.88
C THR A 418 22.02 -7.69 7.30
N ASP A 419 21.29 -8.23 8.28
CA ASP A 419 21.78 -8.40 9.66
C ASP A 419 23.02 -9.29 9.73
N LYS A 420 23.03 -10.41 8.98
CA LYS A 420 24.16 -11.35 8.88
C LYS A 420 25.42 -10.63 8.38
N LEU A 421 25.26 -9.77 7.38
CA LEU A 421 26.33 -9.08 6.68
C LEU A 421 26.64 -7.69 7.28
N TYR A 422 26.02 -7.31 8.40
CA TYR A 422 26.24 -6.00 9.04
C TYR A 422 27.70 -5.75 9.42
N LEU A 423 28.42 -6.80 9.84
CA LEU A 423 29.81 -6.72 10.28
C LEU A 423 30.82 -6.57 9.13
N LEU A 424 30.41 -6.84 7.89
CA LEU A 424 31.26 -6.65 6.70
C LEU A 424 31.18 -5.19 6.26
N LYS A 425 32.32 -4.49 6.32
CA LYS A 425 32.44 -3.13 5.78
C LYS A 425 32.34 -3.18 4.26
N ALA A 426 31.21 -2.70 3.72
CA ALA A 426 31.05 -2.49 2.30
C ALA A 426 32.14 -1.54 1.79
N THR A 427 32.77 -1.88 0.67
CA THR A 427 33.54 -0.91 -0.11
C THR A 427 32.58 0.17 -0.57
N LYS A 428 32.92 1.45 -0.37
CA LYS A 428 32.10 2.56 -0.87
C LYS A 428 32.17 2.57 -2.41
N GLY A 429 31.35 1.74 -3.04
CA GLY A 429 31.07 1.75 -4.47
C GLY A 429 30.29 3.01 -4.82
N HIS A 430 30.73 3.68 -5.88
CA HIS A 430 30.25 4.98 -6.31
C HIS A 430 28.96 4.84 -7.12
N VAL A 431 27.81 4.65 -6.46
CA VAL A 431 26.50 4.88 -7.08
C VAL A 431 25.63 5.66 -6.10
N PRO A 432 25.10 6.84 -6.46
CA PRO A 432 24.18 7.57 -5.60
C PRO A 432 22.86 6.81 -5.53
N THR A 433 22.68 5.98 -4.50
CA THR A 433 21.39 5.34 -4.26
C THR A 433 20.39 6.40 -3.79
N ALA A 434 19.24 6.48 -4.44
CA ALA A 434 18.15 7.35 -4.02
C ALA A 434 17.81 7.06 -2.55
N LYS A 435 17.56 8.11 -1.75
CA LYS A 435 17.17 7.95 -0.33
C LYS A 435 15.73 7.42 -0.26
N ILE A 436 15.59 6.12 -0.45
CA ILE A 436 14.32 5.41 -0.36
C ILE A 436 13.96 5.29 1.13
N PRO A 437 12.72 5.65 1.54
CA PRO A 437 12.29 5.51 2.93
C PRO A 437 12.36 4.05 3.39
N GLN A 438 12.89 3.82 4.61
CA GLN A 438 12.99 2.50 5.23
C GLN A 438 11.65 1.76 5.37
N THR A 439 10.53 2.47 5.24
CA THR A 439 9.17 1.96 5.32
C THR A 439 8.58 1.50 3.99
N SER A 440 9.25 1.76 2.87
CA SER A 440 8.76 1.38 1.54
C SER A 440 9.23 -0.02 1.13
N ASP A 441 8.43 -0.75 0.36
CA ASP A 441 8.80 -2.09 -0.11
C ASP A 441 9.95 -2.06 -1.13
N GLU A 442 10.18 -0.91 -1.78
CA GLU A 442 11.34 -0.67 -2.65
C GLU A 442 12.67 -0.70 -1.88
N TYR A 443 12.66 -0.48 -0.55
CA TYR A 443 13.84 -0.56 0.30
C TYR A 443 14.46 -1.97 0.33
N VAL A 444 13.66 -3.03 0.09
CA VAL A 444 14.14 -4.42 0.03
C VAL A 444 15.11 -4.61 -1.13
N LEU A 445 14.91 -3.92 -2.27
CA LEU A 445 15.78 -4.00 -3.43
C LEU A 445 17.15 -3.34 -3.15
N ASP A 446 17.16 -2.21 -2.43
CA ASP A 446 18.40 -1.56 -1.99
C ASP A 446 19.18 -2.40 -0.96
N GLN A 447 18.46 -3.02 -0.01
CA GLN A 447 19.06 -3.98 0.92
C GLN A 447 19.66 -5.19 0.19
N LEU A 448 18.96 -5.73 -0.82
CA LEU A 448 19.46 -6.81 -1.66
C LEU A 448 20.74 -6.42 -2.41
N SER A 449 20.76 -5.24 -3.04
CA SER A 449 21.94 -4.71 -3.74
C SER A 449 23.12 -4.57 -2.78
N THR A 450 22.89 -4.04 -1.57
CA THR A 450 23.92 -3.91 -0.54
C THR A 450 24.42 -5.27 -0.05
N CYS A 451 23.53 -6.26 0.06
CA CYS A 451 23.90 -7.63 0.41
C CYS A 451 24.75 -8.28 -0.69
N GLU A 452 24.39 -8.09 -1.96
CA GLU A 452 25.14 -8.60 -3.12
C GLU A 452 26.57 -8.06 -3.14
N GLU A 453 26.76 -6.75 -3.01
CA GLU A 453 28.10 -6.14 -2.97
C GLU A 453 28.97 -6.70 -1.84
N LYS A 454 28.38 -6.87 -0.64
CA LYS A 454 29.09 -7.44 0.51
C LYS A 454 29.43 -8.92 0.32
N LEU A 455 28.54 -9.68 -0.30
CA LEU A 455 28.76 -11.10 -0.60
C LEU A 455 29.82 -11.28 -1.69
N LEU A 456 29.82 -10.44 -2.74
CA LEU A 456 30.84 -10.45 -3.78
C LEU A 456 32.23 -10.14 -3.21
N LYS A 457 32.32 -9.15 -2.31
CA LYS A 457 33.58 -8.87 -1.59
C LYS A 457 34.03 -10.04 -0.73
N LEU A 458 33.10 -10.69 -0.02
CA LEU A 458 33.43 -11.88 0.77
C LEU A 458 33.92 -13.02 -0.13
N LEU A 459 33.34 -13.18 -1.31
CA LEU A 459 33.77 -14.15 -2.31
C LEU A 459 35.20 -13.85 -2.79
N GLU A 460 35.51 -12.59 -3.09
CA GLU A 460 36.85 -12.13 -3.49
C GLU A 460 37.89 -12.33 -2.36
N GLU A 461 37.51 -12.06 -1.10
CA GLU A 461 38.38 -12.30 0.06
C GLU A 461 38.63 -13.80 0.34
N LEU A 462 37.73 -14.67 -0.11
CA LEU A 462 37.84 -16.12 0.00
C LEU A 462 38.46 -16.77 -1.25
N ASP A 463 38.52 -16.06 -2.37
CA ASP A 463 39.09 -16.56 -3.60
C ASP A 463 40.60 -16.81 -3.43
N GLY A 464 41.06 -17.98 -3.83
CA GLY A 464 42.44 -18.44 -3.65
C GLY A 464 42.82 -18.95 -2.24
N LYS A 465 41.90 -19.01 -1.26
CA LYS A 465 42.14 -19.62 0.06
C LYS A 465 41.54 -21.03 0.13
N ASP A 466 42.25 -22.00 0.73
CA ASP A 466 41.67 -23.31 1.02
C ASP A 466 40.62 -23.17 2.13
N LEU A 467 39.35 -23.37 1.77
CA LEU A 467 38.22 -23.27 2.69
C LEU A 467 38.40 -24.17 3.91
N ASN A 468 39.04 -25.34 3.77
CA ASN A 468 39.29 -26.24 4.90
C ASN A 468 40.31 -25.67 5.89
N GLU A 469 41.32 -24.95 5.39
CA GLU A 469 42.33 -24.30 6.24
C GLU A 469 41.74 -23.08 6.95
N VAL A 470 40.89 -22.30 6.27
CA VAL A 470 40.14 -21.19 6.86
C VAL A 470 39.16 -21.68 7.93
N PHE A 471 38.41 -22.76 7.66
CA PHE A 471 37.52 -23.35 8.67
C PHE A 471 38.29 -23.87 9.88
N LYS A 472 39.47 -24.46 9.67
CA LYS A 472 40.33 -24.95 10.76
C LYS A 472 40.90 -23.81 11.59
N GLN A 473 41.33 -22.71 10.96
CA GLN A 473 41.76 -21.49 11.67
C GLN A 473 40.62 -20.87 12.46
N MET A 474 39.41 -20.83 11.92
CA MET A 474 38.21 -20.37 12.64
C MET A 474 37.85 -21.28 13.83
N GLU A 475 37.99 -22.60 13.68
CA GLU A 475 37.79 -23.55 14.78
C GLU A 475 38.88 -23.46 15.85
N GLU A 476 40.13 -23.20 15.47
CA GLU A 476 41.23 -22.93 16.40
C GLU A 476 41.02 -21.60 17.14
N GLU A 477 40.58 -20.54 16.46
CA GLU A 477 40.21 -19.26 17.08
C GLU A 477 39.00 -19.38 18.03
N GLU A 478 37.98 -20.15 17.65
CA GLU A 478 36.86 -20.48 18.55
C GLU A 478 37.31 -21.32 19.74
N TYR A 479 38.21 -22.29 19.54
CA TYR A 479 38.79 -23.11 20.60
C TYR A 479 39.56 -22.23 21.59
N HIS A 480 40.37 -21.30 21.10
CA HIS A 480 41.09 -20.32 21.92
C HIS A 480 40.16 -19.34 22.66
N ALA A 481 39.11 -18.82 22.01
CA ALA A 481 38.12 -17.95 22.65
C ALA A 481 37.26 -18.69 23.70
N SER A 482 36.97 -19.97 23.46
CA SER A 482 36.28 -20.84 24.43
C SER A 482 37.16 -21.18 25.65
N PHE A 483 38.48 -21.24 25.47
CA PHE A 483 39.45 -21.38 26.55
C PHE A 483 39.56 -20.08 27.35
N ASP A 484 39.72 -18.93 26.69
CA ASP A 484 39.85 -17.62 27.35
C ASP A 484 38.58 -17.21 28.12
N SER A 485 37.39 -17.57 27.64
CA SER A 485 36.12 -17.34 28.38
C SER A 485 35.91 -18.25 29.59
N LYS A 486 36.71 -19.32 29.74
CA LYS A 486 36.68 -20.26 30.87
C LYS A 486 37.85 -20.07 31.86
N LEU A 487 38.72 -19.08 31.66
CA LEU A 487 39.84 -18.82 32.57
C LEU A 487 39.41 -17.98 33.79
N PRO A 488 39.74 -18.40 35.03
CA PRO A 488 39.50 -17.59 36.23
C PRO A 488 40.29 -16.27 36.23
N THR A 489 39.68 -15.20 36.71
CA THR A 489 40.17 -13.80 36.65
C THR A 489 41.49 -13.50 37.38
N HIS A 490 42.09 -14.48 38.07
CA HIS A 490 43.26 -14.27 38.92
C HIS A 490 44.57 -14.91 38.43
N ASN A 491 44.69 -15.27 37.15
CA ASN A 491 45.94 -15.83 36.61
C ASN A 491 46.88 -14.75 36.03
N THR A 492 48.01 -14.54 36.71
CA THR A 492 49.17 -13.76 36.23
C THR A 492 49.98 -14.57 35.23
N ARG A 493 49.83 -14.29 33.94
CA ARG A 493 50.64 -14.85 32.87
C ARG A 493 52.02 -14.18 32.84
N VAL A 494 53.09 -14.95 32.99
CA VAL A 494 54.48 -14.49 32.76
C VAL A 494 54.62 -14.18 31.27
N LYS A 495 54.95 -12.94 30.92
CA LYS A 495 55.24 -12.56 29.53
C LYS A 495 56.61 -13.09 29.14
N LEU A 496 56.66 -14.01 28.17
CA LEU A 496 57.89 -14.33 27.43
C LEU A 496 58.17 -13.22 26.40
N PRO A 497 59.42 -12.84 26.15
CA PRO A 497 59.76 -11.80 25.17
C PRO A 497 59.40 -12.29 23.76
N GLN A 498 58.47 -11.61 23.09
CA GLN A 498 58.27 -11.80 21.65
C GLN A 498 59.47 -11.21 20.91
N LYS A 499 60.09 -12.05 20.07
CA LYS A 499 61.14 -11.66 19.13
C LYS A 499 60.59 -10.65 18.14
N GLU A 500 61.20 -9.48 18.09
CA GLU A 500 60.93 -8.40 17.16
C GLU A 500 60.97 -8.90 15.70
N ARG A 501 59.89 -8.68 14.95
CA ARG A 501 59.95 -8.45 13.50
C ARG A 501 59.57 -7.00 13.28
N GLY A 502 60.46 -6.29 12.59
CA GLY A 502 60.43 -4.84 12.45
C GLY A 502 59.38 -4.30 11.47
N ASP A 503 59.31 -2.97 11.55
CA ASP A 503 58.88 -1.97 10.57
C ASP A 503 57.37 -1.84 10.28
N ALA A 504 56.71 -0.87 10.91
CA ALA A 504 56.74 0.55 10.53
C ALA A 504 55.43 1.30 10.88
N VAL A 505 55.61 2.60 11.16
CA VAL A 505 54.66 3.73 11.15
C VAL A 505 53.81 3.99 12.40
N PHE A 506 54.12 5.13 13.01
CA PHE A 506 53.34 5.87 14.01
C PHE A 506 51.96 6.27 13.47
N GLU A 507 50.90 6.02 14.25
CA GLU A 507 49.79 6.97 14.39
C GLU A 507 49.26 6.96 15.83
N GLU A 508 49.09 8.16 16.37
CA GLU A 508 48.57 8.41 17.72
C GLU A 508 47.06 8.16 17.84
N ASN A 509 46.63 7.99 19.11
CA ASN A 509 45.29 8.20 19.66
C ASN A 509 44.26 7.06 19.60
N LYS A 510 44.12 6.33 20.71
CA LYS A 510 43.03 6.51 21.72
C LYS A 510 43.10 5.39 22.76
N ILE A 511 43.24 5.80 24.02
CA ILE A 511 43.11 4.91 25.18
C ILE A 511 41.62 4.57 25.35
N LEU A 512 41.23 3.38 24.88
CA LEU A 512 39.97 2.76 25.26
C LEU A 512 40.20 1.97 26.56
N THR A 513 39.45 2.35 27.59
CA THR A 513 39.49 1.73 28.91
C THR A 513 39.05 0.26 28.84
N LYS A 514 39.77 -0.57 29.59
CA LYS A 514 39.74 -2.04 29.62
C LYS A 514 38.40 -2.66 30.08
N GLU A 515 37.36 -1.87 30.32
CA GLU A 515 36.06 -2.32 30.84
C GLU A 515 34.99 -2.52 29.73
N ASN A 516 35.26 -2.09 28.49
CA ASN A 516 34.34 -2.31 27.36
C ASN A 516 34.67 -3.54 26.48
N TYR A 517 35.76 -4.26 26.77
CA TYR A 517 36.17 -5.42 25.96
C TYR A 517 35.38 -6.70 26.29
N ASP A 518 34.93 -6.87 27.54
CA ASP A 518 34.32 -8.13 27.99
C ASP A 518 32.82 -8.25 27.62
N ALA A 519 32.10 -7.13 27.49
CA ALA A 519 30.67 -7.15 27.13
C ALA A 519 30.42 -7.26 25.60
N LEU A 520 31.40 -6.85 24.78
CA LEU A 520 31.28 -6.79 23.32
C LEU A 520 31.63 -8.10 22.61
N TYR A 521 32.28 -9.06 23.28
CA TYR A 521 32.70 -10.33 22.66
C TYR A 521 31.85 -11.55 23.09
N ILE A 522 31.29 -11.57 24.31
CA ILE A 522 30.64 -12.78 24.85
C ILE A 522 29.18 -12.94 24.37
N MET A 523 28.40 -11.86 24.26
CA MET A 523 27.06 -11.90 23.67
C MET A 523 27.03 -12.28 22.17
N PRO A 524 27.96 -11.79 21.31
CA PRO A 524 27.99 -12.20 19.91
C PRO A 524 28.41 -13.65 19.70
N ILE A 525 29.22 -14.28 20.57
CA ILE A 525 29.62 -15.70 20.40
C ILE A 525 28.41 -16.64 20.55
N ARG A 526 27.53 -16.40 21.54
CA ARG A 526 26.29 -17.19 21.69
C ARG A 526 25.31 -16.99 20.53
N LYS A 527 25.21 -15.77 19.97
CA LYS A 527 24.39 -15.49 18.78
C LYS A 527 25.02 -16.07 17.50
N LYS A 528 26.35 -16.05 17.37
CA LYS A 528 27.13 -16.66 16.27
C LYS A 528 27.04 -18.20 16.27
N ASN A 529 27.02 -18.85 17.44
CA ASN A 529 26.82 -20.30 17.52
C ASN A 529 25.41 -20.74 17.07
N LYS A 530 24.36 -20.01 17.48
CA LYS A 530 22.99 -20.27 16.96
C LYS A 530 22.89 -20.04 15.45
N PHE A 531 23.61 -19.04 14.95
CA PHE A 531 23.67 -18.72 13.53
C PHE A 531 24.43 -19.75 12.70
N ARG A 532 25.47 -20.38 13.27
CA ARG A 532 26.25 -21.46 12.65
C ARG A 532 25.46 -22.76 12.57
N GLU A 533 24.67 -23.09 13.60
CA GLU A 533 23.71 -24.21 13.57
C GLU A 533 22.60 -23.99 12.51
N LEU A 534 22.06 -22.77 12.42
CA LEU A 534 21.07 -22.41 11.39
C LEU A 534 21.64 -22.48 9.96
N ILE A 535 22.87 -22.02 9.74
CA ILE A 535 23.54 -22.09 8.43
C ILE A 535 23.91 -23.52 8.07
N LYS A 536 24.39 -24.33 9.02
CA LYS A 536 24.62 -25.77 8.79
C LYS A 536 23.33 -26.48 8.41
N GLY A 537 22.21 -26.19 9.10
CA GLY A 537 20.89 -26.71 8.76
C GLY A 537 20.41 -26.30 7.37
N TRP A 538 20.56 -25.01 7.01
CA TRP A 538 20.19 -24.48 5.69
C TRP A 538 21.05 -25.07 4.57
N LEU A 539 22.37 -25.17 4.76
CA LEU A 539 23.28 -25.75 3.76
C LEU A 539 23.03 -27.25 3.58
N LEU A 540 22.74 -28.00 4.65
CA LEU A 540 22.33 -29.41 4.56
C LEU A 540 21.01 -29.58 3.82
N GLN A 541 20.04 -28.69 4.02
CA GLN A 541 18.78 -28.71 3.28
C GLN A 541 18.97 -28.34 1.80
N ILE A 542 19.80 -27.36 1.48
CA ILE A 542 20.13 -26.96 0.10
C ILE A 542 20.91 -28.09 -0.60
N ILE A 543 21.84 -28.76 0.08
CA ILE A 543 22.57 -29.90 -0.46
C ILE A 543 21.63 -31.10 -0.69
N ASN A 544 20.71 -31.37 0.23
CA ASN A 544 19.69 -32.43 0.04
C ASN A 544 18.70 -32.10 -1.08
N ALA A 545 18.29 -30.83 -1.23
CA ALA A 545 17.43 -30.38 -2.32
C ALA A 545 18.16 -30.48 -3.66
N LYS A 546 19.43 -30.09 -3.72
CA LYS A 546 20.28 -30.19 -4.93
C LYS A 546 20.55 -31.66 -5.29
N SER A 547 20.72 -32.54 -4.31
CA SER A 547 20.85 -33.98 -4.52
C SER A 547 19.55 -34.62 -5.05
N LYS A 548 18.38 -34.18 -4.57
CA LYS A 548 17.07 -34.58 -5.11
C LYS A 548 16.82 -34.06 -6.54
N CYS A 549 17.31 -32.87 -6.89
CA CYS A 549 17.13 -32.30 -8.24
C CYS A 549 18.07 -32.88 -9.31
N ILE A 550 19.26 -33.39 -8.92
CA ILE A 550 20.23 -33.98 -9.87
C ILE A 550 19.83 -35.43 -10.23
N GLY A 551 19.03 -36.11 -9.40
CA GLY A 551 18.41 -37.40 -9.72
C GLY A 551 17.11 -37.24 -10.50
N GLY A 552 17.20 -36.94 -11.80
CA GLY A 552 16.04 -36.68 -12.65
C GLY A 552 14.92 -37.72 -12.57
N ARG A 553 13.73 -37.27 -12.17
CA ARG A 553 12.42 -37.76 -12.64
C ARG A 553 11.36 -36.68 -12.35
N ARG A 554 10.61 -36.31 -13.40
CA ARG A 554 9.42 -35.45 -13.32
C ARG A 554 8.48 -35.95 -12.23
N THR A 555 7.87 -35.04 -11.46
CA THR A 555 6.41 -34.96 -11.25
C THR A 555 6.07 -33.86 -10.24
N ASP A 556 5.10 -33.03 -10.62
CA ASP A 556 4.30 -32.16 -9.77
C ASP A 556 3.73 -32.91 -8.56
N LYS A 557 4.47 -32.95 -7.44
CA LYS A 557 4.01 -33.32 -6.08
C LYS A 557 5.23 -33.41 -5.15
N CYS A 558 5.78 -32.28 -4.72
CA CYS A 558 6.78 -32.23 -3.64
C CYS A 558 6.84 -30.84 -3.00
N ILE A 559 5.70 -30.27 -2.59
CA ILE A 559 5.67 -29.11 -1.69
C ILE A 559 4.65 -29.39 -0.58
N VAL A 560 4.95 -30.40 0.25
CA VAL A 560 4.36 -30.54 1.57
C VAL A 560 5.46 -31.06 2.50
N ASP A 561 5.52 -30.50 3.70
CA ASP A 561 6.39 -30.82 4.84
C ASP A 561 7.77 -30.14 4.90
N ILE A 562 7.75 -28.82 5.13
CA ILE A 562 8.71 -28.18 6.03
C ILE A 562 7.98 -27.95 7.36
N LYS A 563 8.03 -28.94 8.25
CA LYS A 563 7.61 -28.81 9.64
C LYS A 563 8.67 -28.00 10.40
N ILE A 564 8.35 -26.76 10.72
CA ILE A 564 9.15 -25.93 11.63
C ILE A 564 8.90 -26.44 13.05
N GLY A 565 9.88 -27.15 13.61
CA GLY A 565 9.90 -27.53 15.03
C GLY A 565 10.22 -26.32 15.90
N LYS A 566 9.50 -26.22 17.04
CA LYS A 566 9.68 -25.23 18.11
C LYS A 566 11.10 -25.19 18.66
#